data_AF-A0A1Y5IF52-F1
#
_entry.id   AF-A0A1Y5IF52-F1
#
_cell.length_a   1.000
_cell.length_b   1.000
_cell.length_c   1.000
_cell.angle_alpha   90.00
_cell.angle_beta   90.00
_cell.angle_gamma   90.00
#
_symmetry.space_group_name_H-M   'P 1'
#
loop_
_entity.id
_entity.type
_entity.pdbx_description
1 polymer ?
#
loop_
_entity_poly.entity_id
_entity_poly.type
_entity_poly.pdbx_seq_one_letter_code
_entity_poly.pdbx_strand_id
1 'polypeptide(L)'
;MRPEDPAPRCACDGCSSCSSSAREDSGRSLVSSSSLIQSALTGSLLQARSSQLVSTSRCSNEPQRYVNRDKQRGITREGHRALCKPCLRRRERVRTQLKLKRGAPDGNTATGSTHKAAAMKSANTATQKRASIILFGDSLTERSFEVGGFGARMQHEFRRCVDVKARGYSGYNTDHAVSMLDQVFTSEEPSPVLVTVLFGSNDACDGKSPAGAVQHVPVERYEKNLVRIAESVLRLKPSPRLLFITPPPVDDDAWAMDCSIRAAQPGSGFGTLLAGSTSAPNRTTALVKPYVEAMKRVAHSISIPVVDLYDSLQSSIGGNVDSTAFVDGLHFSEIGQRRVAELIINAVREHFPRLAAMASDSVKCDYPDWKYLDLRGDRTVHARQITTYYDHADRIPVDDGY
;
A
#
# COMPACT_ATOMS: atom_id res chain seq x y z
N MET A 1 -30.01 26.96 25.95
CA MET A 1 -30.50 25.63 26.36
C MET A 1 -29.99 24.61 25.34
N ARG A 2 -29.49 23.45 25.79
CA ARG A 2 -28.81 22.46 24.93
C ARG A 2 -29.79 21.92 23.87
N PRO A 3 -29.34 21.59 22.65
CA PRO A 3 -30.18 20.88 21.68
C PRO A 3 -30.61 19.55 22.31
N GLU A 4 -31.91 19.23 22.26
CA GLU A 4 -32.38 17.91 22.69
C GLU A 4 -31.79 16.84 21.79
N ASP A 5 -31.19 15.81 22.38
CA ASP A 5 -30.69 14.65 21.64
C ASP A 5 -31.85 13.99 20.86
N PRO A 6 -31.62 13.60 19.59
CA PRO A 6 -32.67 12.96 18.81
C PRO A 6 -33.12 11.65 19.46
N ALA A 7 -34.44 11.44 19.54
CA ALA A 7 -35.03 10.24 20.11
C ALA A 7 -34.39 8.96 19.50
N PRO A 8 -34.11 7.93 20.33
CA PRO A 8 -33.39 6.73 19.88
C PRO A 8 -34.18 6.01 18.78
N ARG A 9 -33.51 5.57 17.71
CA ARG A 9 -34.13 4.92 16.54
C ARG A 9 -33.64 3.50 16.34
N CYS A 10 -34.51 2.62 15.83
CA CYS A 10 -34.17 1.24 15.54
C CYS A 10 -33.06 1.14 14.48
N ALA A 11 -31.96 0.47 14.82
CA ALA A 11 -30.78 0.36 13.97
C ALA A 11 -30.85 -0.84 13.00
N CYS A 12 -31.97 -1.01 12.27
CA CYS A 12 -32.05 -2.04 11.21
C CYS A 12 -31.98 -1.43 9.82
N ASP A 13 -31.37 -2.17 8.88
CA ASP A 13 -31.03 -1.72 7.52
C ASP A 13 -32.22 -1.73 6.53
N GLY A 14 -33.38 -1.25 6.97
CA GLY A 14 -34.59 -1.23 6.14
C GLY A 14 -35.26 -2.60 6.08
N CYS A 15 -36.20 -2.81 7.00
CA CYS A 15 -36.88 -4.08 7.18
C CYS A 15 -38.34 -3.96 6.71
N SER A 16 -38.71 -4.74 5.68
CA SER A 16 -40.08 -4.77 5.11
C SER A 16 -41.19 -5.13 6.11
N SER A 17 -40.86 -5.78 7.22
CA SER A 17 -41.82 -6.07 8.29
C SER A 17 -42.14 -4.87 9.20
N CYS A 18 -41.70 -3.66 8.85
CA CYS A 18 -42.01 -2.42 9.57
C CYS A 18 -42.91 -1.45 8.78
N SER A 19 -43.25 -1.74 7.53
CA SER A 19 -44.26 -0.99 6.78
C SER A 19 -45.63 -1.61 6.99
N SER A 20 -46.28 -1.26 8.10
CA SER A 20 -47.71 -1.51 8.27
C SER A 20 -48.28 -0.46 9.21
N SER A 21 -48.34 0.79 8.74
CA SER A 21 -49.34 1.81 9.08
C SER A 21 -48.87 3.21 8.63
N ALA A 22 -49.01 3.51 7.34
CA ALA A 22 -49.23 4.89 6.91
C ALA A 22 -50.34 4.81 5.89
N ARG A 23 -51.52 5.29 6.29
CA ARG A 23 -52.70 5.41 5.44
C ARG A 23 -52.34 6.22 4.22
N GLU A 24 -52.84 5.80 3.06
CA GLU A 24 -52.98 6.66 1.90
C GLU A 24 -53.71 7.93 2.35
N ASP A 25 -53.08 9.08 2.15
CA ASP A 25 -53.80 10.34 2.08
C ASP A 25 -53.48 10.96 0.74
N SER A 26 -54.45 10.85 -0.15
CA SER A 26 -54.46 11.40 -1.50
C SER A 26 -54.59 12.92 -1.42
N GLY A 27 -53.45 13.61 -1.41
CA GLY A 27 -53.38 15.07 -1.56
C GLY A 27 -52.97 15.48 -2.96
N ARG A 28 -53.95 15.66 -3.85
CA ARG A 28 -53.78 16.44 -5.10
C ARG A 28 -53.34 17.86 -4.73
N SER A 29 -52.27 18.37 -5.33
CA SER A 29 -52.17 19.80 -5.62
C SER A 29 -51.37 20.05 -6.90
N LEU A 30 -52.01 20.79 -7.79
CA LEU A 30 -51.59 21.25 -9.11
C LEU A 30 -50.73 22.49 -8.97
N VAL A 31 -49.63 22.57 -9.73
CA VAL A 31 -49.11 23.77 -10.44
C VAL A 31 -47.73 23.38 -10.99
N SER A 32 -47.21 23.87 -12.11
CA SER A 32 -47.73 24.60 -13.26
C SER A 32 -46.60 24.51 -14.29
N SER A 33 -46.96 24.16 -15.51
CA SER A 33 -46.37 24.55 -16.79
C SER A 33 -45.34 25.69 -16.76
N SER A 34 -44.19 25.49 -17.43
CA SER A 34 -43.83 26.26 -18.63
C SER A 34 -42.53 25.81 -19.33
N SER A 35 -42.57 26.01 -20.65
CA SER A 35 -41.54 26.08 -21.70
C SER A 35 -40.79 24.82 -22.17
N LEU A 36 -41.34 24.31 -23.28
CA LEU A 36 -40.67 23.76 -24.46
C LEU A 36 -39.43 24.57 -24.88
N ILE A 37 -38.42 23.89 -25.44
CA ILE A 37 -37.86 24.11 -26.79
C ILE A 37 -37.12 22.85 -27.24
N GLN A 38 -37.42 22.43 -28.46
CA GLN A 38 -36.83 21.30 -29.20
C GLN A 38 -35.45 21.65 -29.77
N SER A 39 -34.57 20.67 -29.87
CA SER A 39 -33.89 20.35 -31.15
C SER A 39 -33.22 18.98 -31.07
N ALA A 40 -33.52 18.17 -32.08
CA ALA A 40 -33.06 16.81 -32.28
C ALA A 40 -31.67 16.78 -32.92
N LEU A 41 -30.91 15.69 -32.73
CA LEU A 41 -30.38 14.86 -33.82
C LEU A 41 -29.63 13.62 -33.26
N THR A 42 -30.04 12.46 -33.81
CA THR A 42 -29.27 11.22 -34.08
C THR A 42 -28.78 10.31 -32.95
N GLY A 43 -29.17 9.03 -33.04
CA GLY A 43 -28.20 7.92 -32.94
C GLY A 43 -28.47 6.81 -31.90
N SER A 44 -29.22 5.79 -32.31
CA SER A 44 -29.13 4.36 -31.93
C SER A 44 -28.74 3.89 -30.51
N LEU A 45 -29.71 3.20 -29.90
CA LEU A 45 -29.63 1.84 -29.34
C LEU A 45 -28.50 1.50 -28.35
N LEU A 46 -28.80 1.64 -27.05
CA LEU A 46 -28.32 0.71 -26.01
C LEU A 46 -29.47 0.41 -25.04
N GLN A 47 -29.82 -0.87 -24.91
CA GLN A 47 -30.76 -1.39 -23.91
C GLN A 47 -30.22 -1.15 -22.50
N ALA A 48 -30.82 -0.20 -21.77
CA ALA A 48 -30.63 -0.06 -20.34
C ALA A 48 -31.45 -1.15 -19.61
N ARG A 49 -30.76 -2.10 -18.97
CA ARG A 49 -31.36 -2.97 -17.96
C ARG A 49 -31.63 -2.14 -16.70
N SER A 50 -32.91 -2.12 -16.32
CA SER A 50 -33.48 -1.45 -15.15
C SER A 50 -32.75 -1.86 -13.86
N SER A 51 -32.00 -0.92 -13.27
CA SER A 51 -31.56 -1.01 -11.88
C SER A 51 -32.75 -0.65 -10.98
N GLN A 52 -33.35 -1.66 -10.34
CA GLN A 52 -34.26 -1.44 -9.22
C GLN A 52 -33.47 -0.77 -8.09
N LEU A 53 -33.66 0.53 -7.93
CA LEU A 53 -33.29 1.28 -6.73
C LEU A 53 -34.06 0.69 -5.54
N VAL A 54 -33.40 -0.13 -4.72
CA VAL A 54 -33.92 -0.50 -3.40
C VAL A 54 -33.87 0.75 -2.53
N SER A 55 -35.03 1.39 -2.35
CA SER A 55 -35.26 2.47 -1.40
C SER A 55 -34.79 2.05 -0.01
N THR A 56 -33.68 2.63 0.47
CA THR A 56 -33.19 2.48 1.85
C THR A 56 -34.01 3.35 2.79
N SER A 57 -35.29 3.01 2.98
CA SER A 57 -36.09 3.62 4.04
C SER A 57 -35.69 2.99 5.39
N ARG A 58 -35.04 3.78 6.25
CA ARG A 58 -34.68 3.37 7.62
C ARG A 58 -35.95 3.07 8.43
N CYS A 59 -35.88 2.08 9.32
CA CYS A 59 -37.02 1.72 10.17
C CYS A 59 -37.45 2.89 11.07
N SER A 60 -38.74 3.21 11.06
CA SER A 60 -39.34 4.31 11.83
C SER A 60 -39.75 3.94 13.26
N ASN A 61 -39.60 2.66 13.66
CA ASN A 61 -40.01 2.20 14.98
C ASN A 61 -39.00 2.57 16.06
N GLU A 62 -39.50 2.90 17.26
CA GLU A 62 -38.67 3.12 18.44
C GLU A 62 -38.04 1.80 18.92
N PRO A 63 -36.77 1.81 19.38
CA PRO A 63 -36.13 0.62 19.90
C PRO A 63 -36.77 0.11 21.20
N GLN A 64 -36.67 -1.20 21.44
CA GLN A 64 -37.31 -1.82 22.59
C GLN A 64 -36.64 -1.36 23.90
N ARG A 65 -37.40 -0.69 24.78
CA ARG A 65 -36.97 -0.38 26.16
C ARG A 65 -36.74 -1.65 26.97
N TYR A 66 -35.76 -1.61 27.86
CA TYR A 66 -35.51 -2.62 28.87
C TYR A 66 -35.20 -1.99 30.23
N VAL A 67 -35.50 -2.76 31.27
CA VAL A 67 -35.11 -2.47 32.65
C VAL A 67 -34.40 -3.70 33.17
N ASN A 68 -33.16 -3.55 33.62
CA ASN A 68 -32.38 -4.62 34.22
C ASN A 68 -32.18 -4.32 35.71
N ARG A 69 -32.64 -5.24 36.57
CA ARG A 69 -32.52 -5.13 38.03
C ARG A 69 -31.49 -6.14 38.51
N ASP A 70 -30.33 -5.65 38.92
CA ASP A 70 -29.34 -6.47 39.63
C ASP A 70 -29.76 -6.58 41.10
N LYS A 71 -30.33 -7.73 41.46
CA LYS A 71 -30.83 -8.00 42.82
C LYS A 71 -29.71 -8.15 43.86
N GLN A 72 -28.48 -8.47 43.44
CA GLN A 72 -27.35 -8.63 44.38
C GLN A 72 -26.73 -7.27 44.73
N ARG A 73 -26.73 -6.33 43.78
CA ARG A 73 -26.15 -4.99 43.95
C ARG A 73 -27.18 -3.89 44.22
N GLY A 74 -28.47 -4.20 44.16
CA GLY A 74 -29.56 -3.22 44.35
C GLY A 74 -29.70 -2.20 43.22
N ILE A 75 -29.04 -2.41 42.08
CA ILE A 75 -28.96 -1.43 40.99
C ILE A 75 -30.00 -1.74 39.92
N THR A 76 -30.83 -0.75 39.59
CA THR A 76 -31.74 -0.80 38.43
C THR A 76 -31.18 0.06 37.30
N ARG A 77 -31.03 -0.51 36.10
CA ARG A 77 -30.62 0.20 34.88
C ARG A 77 -31.74 0.13 33.84
N GLU A 78 -32.13 1.29 33.32
CA GLU A 78 -33.06 1.39 32.19
C GLU A 78 -32.32 1.82 30.93
N GLY A 79 -32.76 1.34 29.76
CA GLY A 79 -32.17 1.71 28.49
C GLY A 79 -32.97 1.22 27.29
N HIS A 80 -32.47 1.52 26.10
CA HIS A 80 -33.05 1.09 24.83
C HIS A 80 -32.15 0.02 24.20
N ARG A 81 -32.74 -1.06 23.68
CA ARG A 81 -32.03 -2.05 22.86
C ARG A 81 -31.73 -1.43 21.49
N ALA A 82 -30.82 -2.03 20.71
CA ALA A 82 -30.53 -1.55 19.35
C ALA A 82 -31.70 -1.74 18.35
N LEU A 83 -32.63 -2.66 18.63
CA LEU A 83 -33.69 -3.05 17.73
C LEU A 83 -35.07 -2.90 18.38
N CYS A 84 -36.08 -2.57 17.58
CA CYS A 84 -37.48 -2.59 18.01
C CYS A 84 -38.00 -4.02 18.21
N LYS A 85 -39.12 -4.17 18.93
CA LYS A 85 -39.72 -5.49 19.24
C LYS A 85 -40.01 -6.35 18.00
N PRO A 86 -40.56 -5.81 16.89
CA PRO A 86 -40.73 -6.56 15.64
C PRO A 86 -39.42 -7.10 15.07
N CYS A 87 -38.37 -6.28 14.99
CA CYS A 87 -37.05 -6.68 14.50
C CYS A 87 -36.38 -7.74 15.38
N LEU A 88 -36.53 -7.65 16.71
CA LEU A 88 -36.06 -8.66 17.64
C LEU A 88 -36.75 -10.01 17.42
N ARG A 89 -38.09 -10.03 17.28
CA ARG A 89 -38.85 -11.25 17.02
C ARG A 89 -38.49 -11.90 15.69
N ARG A 90 -38.26 -11.12 14.63
CA ARG A 90 -37.79 -11.65 13.34
C ARG A 90 -36.41 -12.30 13.49
N ARG A 91 -35.48 -11.62 14.16
CA ARG A 91 -34.14 -12.15 14.43
C ARG A 91 -34.19 -13.46 15.20
N GLU A 92 -35.09 -13.56 16.17
CA GLU A 92 -35.28 -14.76 16.98
C GLU A 92 -35.95 -15.90 16.18
N ARG A 93 -36.96 -15.62 15.34
CA ARG A 93 -37.53 -16.61 14.41
C ARG A 93 -36.49 -17.18 13.46
N VAL A 94 -35.64 -16.34 12.87
CA VAL A 94 -34.54 -16.78 11.99
C VAL A 94 -33.56 -17.66 12.79
N ARG A 95 -33.22 -17.27 14.01
CA ARG A 95 -32.35 -18.05 14.90
C ARG A 95 -32.94 -19.42 15.25
N THR A 96 -34.25 -19.50 15.52
CA THR A 96 -34.93 -20.77 15.84
C THR A 96 -35.08 -21.66 14.61
N GLN A 97 -35.36 -21.10 13.43
CA GLN A 97 -35.36 -21.86 12.17
C GLN A 97 -33.98 -22.45 11.84
N LEU A 98 -32.90 -21.74 12.15
CA LEU A 98 -31.53 -22.24 12.00
C LEU A 98 -31.18 -23.32 13.04
N LYS A 99 -31.79 -23.30 14.23
CA LYS A 99 -31.64 -24.35 15.24
C LYS A 99 -32.39 -25.64 14.86
N LEU A 100 -33.62 -25.53 14.35
CA LEU A 100 -34.40 -26.70 13.92
C LEU A 100 -33.79 -27.42 12.70
N LYS A 101 -32.96 -26.73 11.90
CA LYS A 101 -32.19 -27.34 10.79
C LYS A 101 -30.91 -28.06 11.23
N ARG A 102 -30.53 -28.00 12.51
CA ARG A 102 -29.41 -28.75 13.11
C ARG A 102 -30.01 -29.81 14.02
N GLY A 103 -30.15 -31.04 13.51
CA GLY A 103 -30.76 -32.17 14.23
C GLY A 103 -30.16 -32.41 15.63
N ALA A 104 -31.00 -32.93 16.54
CA ALA A 104 -30.61 -33.33 17.88
C ALA A 104 -29.62 -34.51 17.86
N PRO A 105 -28.68 -34.63 18.82
CA PRO A 105 -27.78 -35.77 18.88
C PRO A 105 -28.44 -36.93 19.65
N ASP A 106 -28.55 -38.08 18.99
CA ASP A 106 -28.81 -39.38 19.62
C ASP A 106 -27.57 -39.89 20.35
N GLY A 107 -27.81 -40.63 21.43
CA GLY A 107 -26.79 -41.07 22.37
C GLY A 107 -26.04 -42.36 21.99
N ASN A 108 -25.18 -42.70 22.95
CA ASN A 108 -24.51 -43.99 23.24
C ASN A 108 -23.08 -44.26 22.73
N THR A 109 -22.16 -44.19 23.71
CA THR A 109 -21.14 -45.19 24.15
C THR A 109 -20.09 -45.68 23.16
N ALA A 110 -18.81 -45.30 23.39
CA ALA A 110 -17.75 -46.13 24.01
C ALA A 110 -16.81 -46.69 22.92
N THR A 111 -15.48 -46.75 22.97
CA THR A 111 -14.40 -46.56 23.95
C THR A 111 -13.08 -46.60 23.15
N GLY A 112 -12.04 -45.86 23.57
CA GLY A 112 -10.65 -46.30 23.34
C GLY A 112 -9.71 -45.39 22.53
N SER A 113 -8.58 -45.08 23.17
CA SER A 113 -7.29 -44.65 22.59
C SER A 113 -7.10 -43.17 22.22
N THR A 114 -6.98 -42.34 23.26
CA THR A 114 -6.55 -40.94 23.22
C THR A 114 -5.03 -40.81 23.34
N HIS A 115 -4.22 -41.06 22.29
CA HIS A 115 -2.82 -40.58 22.29
C HIS A 115 -2.22 -40.17 20.94
N LYS A 116 -2.97 -40.19 19.82
CA LYS A 116 -2.44 -39.72 18.51
C LYS A 116 -3.11 -38.46 17.93
N ALA A 117 -4.16 -37.92 18.57
CA ALA A 117 -4.91 -36.77 18.05
C ALA A 117 -4.50 -35.40 18.65
N ALA A 118 -3.54 -35.38 19.58
CA ALA A 118 -3.08 -34.14 20.23
C ALA A 118 -1.98 -33.38 19.46
N ALA A 119 -1.38 -33.99 18.43
CA ALA A 119 -0.32 -33.36 17.61
C ALA A 119 -0.85 -32.54 16.40
N MET A 120 -2.16 -32.45 16.20
CA MET A 120 -2.79 -31.69 15.09
C MET A 120 -3.71 -30.55 15.58
N LYS A 121 -3.40 -29.98 16.76
CA LYS A 121 -4.08 -28.79 17.29
C LYS A 121 -3.07 -27.71 17.68
N SER A 122 -2.23 -27.30 16.74
CA SER A 122 -1.56 -26.00 16.79
C SER A 122 -1.02 -25.58 15.41
N ALA A 123 -1.79 -25.80 14.35
CA ALA A 123 -1.44 -25.27 13.03
C ALA A 123 -2.11 -23.91 12.85
N ASN A 124 -1.29 -22.86 12.96
CA ASN A 124 -1.44 -21.52 12.38
C ASN A 124 -2.78 -20.80 12.52
N THR A 125 -2.93 -20.10 13.64
CA THR A 125 -3.58 -18.77 13.69
C THR A 125 -2.55 -17.65 13.91
N ALA A 126 -1.30 -17.86 13.50
CA ALA A 126 -0.43 -16.72 13.21
C ALA A 126 -0.97 -16.10 11.91
N THR A 127 -1.57 -14.92 12.01
CA THR A 127 -1.79 -14.07 10.85
C THR A 127 -0.41 -13.79 10.24
N GLN A 128 -0.04 -14.54 9.20
CA GLN A 128 1.25 -14.37 8.54
C GLN A 128 1.29 -12.93 8.01
N LYS A 129 2.21 -12.12 8.53
CA LYS A 129 2.39 -10.73 8.08
C LYS A 129 2.62 -10.77 6.56
N ARG A 130 1.96 -9.88 5.81
CA ARG A 130 2.17 -9.75 4.37
C ARG A 130 3.65 -9.53 4.10
N ALA A 131 4.16 -10.12 3.02
CA ALA A 131 5.51 -9.86 2.55
C ALA A 131 5.73 -8.36 2.34
N SER A 132 6.99 -7.90 2.36
CA SER A 132 7.30 -6.48 2.12
C SER A 132 8.38 -6.25 1.07
N ILE A 133 8.27 -5.14 0.34
CA ILE A 133 9.32 -4.55 -0.49
C ILE A 133 9.82 -3.31 0.24
N ILE A 134 11.13 -3.16 0.36
CA ILE A 134 11.73 -1.94 0.92
C ILE A 134 12.33 -1.10 -0.21
N LEU A 135 11.93 0.17 -0.29
CA LEU A 135 12.56 1.16 -1.14
C LEU A 135 13.58 1.92 -0.31
N PHE A 136 14.87 1.65 -0.48
CA PHE A 136 15.94 2.23 0.33
C PHE A 136 16.72 3.26 -0.49
N GLY A 137 16.81 4.50 -0.02
CA GLY A 137 17.47 5.54 -0.79
C GLY A 137 17.45 6.93 -0.15
N ASP A 138 17.71 7.93 -0.99
CA ASP A 138 17.74 9.34 -0.61
C ASP A 138 16.39 10.06 -0.81
N SER A 139 16.41 11.37 -1.10
CA SER A 139 15.21 12.18 -1.37
C SER A 139 14.41 11.67 -2.56
N LEU A 140 15.03 11.07 -3.57
CA LEU A 140 14.32 10.49 -4.71
C LEU A 140 13.39 9.36 -4.26
N THR A 141 13.85 8.56 -3.29
CA THR A 141 13.07 7.50 -2.65
C THR A 141 12.08 8.04 -1.62
N GLU A 142 12.43 9.08 -0.87
CA GLU A 142 11.51 9.70 0.11
C GLU A 142 10.26 10.24 -0.60
N ARG A 143 10.47 10.86 -1.77
CA ARG A 143 9.42 11.44 -2.62
C ARG A 143 8.69 10.41 -3.50
N SER A 144 9.02 9.13 -3.38
CA SER A 144 8.45 8.06 -4.24
C SER A 144 6.95 7.82 -4.06
N PHE A 145 6.31 8.41 -3.05
CA PHE A 145 4.86 8.35 -2.81
C PHE A 145 4.13 9.66 -3.16
N GLU A 146 4.82 10.64 -3.76
CA GLU A 146 4.18 11.80 -4.37
C GLU A 146 3.25 11.38 -5.54
N VAL A 147 2.50 12.33 -6.09
CA VAL A 147 1.61 12.07 -7.22
C VAL A 147 2.41 11.52 -8.41
N GLY A 148 2.00 10.34 -8.91
CA GLY A 148 2.72 9.60 -9.96
C GLY A 148 4.00 8.91 -9.49
N GLY A 149 4.33 8.98 -8.21
CA GLY A 149 5.51 8.42 -7.56
C GLY A 149 5.72 6.93 -7.80
N PHE A 150 6.97 6.52 -8.01
CA PHE A 150 7.29 5.10 -8.30
C PHE A 150 6.95 4.16 -7.14
N GLY A 151 7.03 4.61 -5.89
CA GLY A 151 6.64 3.83 -4.71
C GLY A 151 5.15 3.59 -4.64
N ALA A 152 4.34 4.61 -4.94
CA ALA A 152 2.88 4.47 -5.06
C ALA A 152 2.50 3.52 -6.20
N ARG A 153 3.19 3.61 -7.35
CA ARG A 153 2.98 2.71 -8.50
C ARG A 153 3.37 1.26 -8.18
N MET A 154 4.50 1.04 -7.50
CA MET A 154 4.89 -0.29 -6.99
C MET A 154 3.85 -0.85 -6.02
N GLN A 155 3.34 -0.03 -5.08
CA GLN A 155 2.29 -0.47 -4.17
C GLN A 155 0.98 -0.85 -4.89
N HIS A 156 0.64 -0.13 -5.97
CA HIS A 156 -0.50 -0.46 -6.81
C HIS A 156 -0.33 -1.78 -7.57
N GLU A 157 0.88 -2.05 -8.07
CA GLU A 157 1.24 -3.28 -8.77
C GLU A 157 1.13 -4.49 -7.83
N PHE A 158 1.70 -4.40 -6.63
CA PHE A 158 1.70 -5.49 -5.64
C PHE A 158 0.53 -5.44 -4.65
N ARG A 159 -0.54 -4.72 -4.99
CA ARG A 159 -1.71 -4.55 -4.12
C ARG A 159 -2.25 -5.92 -3.67
N ARG A 160 -2.57 -6.01 -2.38
CA ARG A 160 -3.07 -7.23 -1.75
C ARG A 160 -2.11 -8.45 -1.75
N CYS A 161 -0.82 -8.21 -1.96
CA CYS A 161 0.19 -9.27 -2.00
C CYS A 161 1.48 -8.88 -1.29
N VAL A 162 1.95 -7.65 -1.47
CA VAL A 162 3.18 -7.15 -0.84
C VAL A 162 3.00 -5.71 -0.37
N ASP A 163 3.43 -5.42 0.85
CA ASP A 163 3.49 -4.06 1.39
C ASP A 163 4.77 -3.37 0.90
N VAL A 164 4.65 -2.19 0.29
CA VAL A 164 5.78 -1.40 -0.17
C VAL A 164 6.08 -0.33 0.88
N LYS A 165 7.27 -0.42 1.49
CA LYS A 165 7.72 0.46 2.57
C LYS A 165 8.82 1.39 2.04
N ALA A 166 8.58 2.70 2.07
CA ALA A 166 9.63 3.68 1.83
C ALA A 166 10.59 3.79 3.03
N ARG A 167 11.88 3.78 2.73
CA ARG A 167 13.02 4.08 3.60
C ARG A 167 13.93 5.03 2.82
N GLY A 168 13.33 6.14 2.38
CA GLY A 168 14.01 7.23 1.72
C GLY A 168 14.35 8.33 2.72
N TYR A 169 15.54 8.90 2.60
CA TYR A 169 16.06 9.88 3.55
C TYR A 169 16.66 11.08 2.81
N SER A 170 15.91 12.18 2.77
CA SER A 170 16.28 13.37 2.01
C SER A 170 17.66 13.91 2.44
N GLY A 171 18.51 14.13 1.43
CA GLY A 171 19.88 14.61 1.62
C GLY A 171 20.91 13.56 2.07
N TYR A 172 20.52 12.31 2.32
CA TYR A 172 21.45 11.26 2.75
C TYR A 172 22.33 10.75 1.60
N ASN A 173 23.57 10.39 1.92
CA ASN A 173 24.51 9.71 1.03
C ASN A 173 24.76 8.27 1.52
N THR A 174 25.64 7.53 0.86
CA THR A 174 25.90 6.14 1.22
C THR A 174 26.62 5.95 2.57
N ASP A 175 27.37 6.93 3.07
CA ASP A 175 27.98 6.86 4.41
C ASP A 175 26.90 6.87 5.50
N HIS A 176 25.88 7.74 5.32
CA HIS A 176 24.72 7.76 6.21
C HIS A 176 23.90 6.47 6.08
N ALA A 177 23.73 5.98 4.85
CA ALA A 177 23.01 4.73 4.58
C ALA A 177 23.63 3.53 5.29
N VAL A 178 24.97 3.40 5.28
CA VAL A 178 25.69 2.34 6.01
C VAL A 178 25.47 2.43 7.52
N SER A 179 25.42 3.65 8.07
CA SER A 179 25.29 3.88 9.51
C SER A 179 23.91 3.53 10.08
N MET A 180 22.90 3.38 9.20
CA MET A 180 21.51 3.14 9.58
C MET A 180 20.98 1.75 9.21
N LEU A 181 21.83 0.88 8.66
CA LEU A 181 21.40 -0.43 8.14
C LEU A 181 20.70 -1.28 9.20
N ASP A 182 21.21 -1.32 10.43
CA ASP A 182 20.64 -2.15 11.50
C ASP A 182 19.28 -1.64 11.97
N GLN A 183 19.03 -0.34 11.88
CA GLN A 183 17.74 0.28 12.21
C GLN A 183 16.72 0.12 11.08
N VAL A 184 17.18 0.19 9.82
CA VAL A 184 16.31 -0.01 8.65
C VAL A 184 15.93 -1.47 8.48
N PHE A 185 16.89 -2.38 8.66
CA PHE A 185 16.75 -3.83 8.48
C PHE A 185 16.86 -4.56 9.82
N THR A 186 15.94 -4.25 10.74
CA THR A 186 15.84 -4.88 12.05
C THR A 186 15.43 -6.35 11.98
N SER A 187 15.95 -7.18 12.89
CA SER A 187 15.53 -8.58 13.07
C SER A 187 14.11 -8.74 13.63
N GLU A 188 13.47 -7.66 14.08
CA GLU A 188 12.11 -7.67 14.63
C GLU A 188 11.02 -7.74 13.54
N GLU A 189 11.37 -7.34 12.31
CA GLU A 189 10.47 -7.41 11.16
C GLU A 189 10.86 -8.58 10.23
N PRO A 190 9.89 -9.23 9.58
CA PRO A 190 10.20 -10.26 8.58
C PRO A 190 11.08 -9.70 7.47
N SER A 191 12.04 -10.50 6.99
CA SER A 191 12.89 -10.13 5.86
C SER A 191 12.04 -9.73 4.64
N PRO A 192 12.37 -8.63 3.95
CA PRO A 192 11.66 -8.23 2.74
C PRO A 192 11.86 -9.25 1.61
N VAL A 193 10.92 -9.29 0.65
CA VAL A 193 11.07 -10.11 -0.55
C VAL A 193 11.90 -9.44 -1.63
N LEU A 194 12.05 -8.12 -1.57
CA LEU A 194 12.89 -7.30 -2.43
C LEU A 194 13.31 -6.02 -1.69
N VAL A 195 14.55 -5.62 -1.87
CA VAL A 195 15.06 -4.29 -1.50
C VAL A 195 15.55 -3.60 -2.78
N THR A 196 15.13 -2.36 -2.98
CA THR A 196 15.73 -1.48 -4.00
C THR A 196 16.69 -0.50 -3.32
N VAL A 197 17.81 -0.19 -3.97
CA VAL A 197 18.82 0.76 -3.47
C VAL A 197 19.01 1.87 -4.50
N LEU A 198 18.65 3.10 -4.12
CA LEU A 198 18.81 4.32 -4.93
C LEU A 198 19.56 5.39 -4.11
N PHE A 199 20.88 5.42 -4.29
CA PHE A 199 21.80 6.41 -3.73
C PHE A 199 22.86 6.77 -4.76
N GLY A 200 23.53 7.91 -4.58
CA GLY A 200 24.60 8.38 -5.45
C GLY A 200 24.44 9.85 -5.85
N SER A 201 23.21 10.36 -5.90
CA SER A 201 22.93 11.75 -6.27
C SER A 201 23.53 12.75 -5.28
N ASN A 202 23.55 12.40 -3.98
CA ASN A 202 24.18 13.21 -2.94
C ASN A 202 25.68 12.94 -2.82
N ASP A 203 26.09 11.69 -2.93
CA ASP A 203 27.49 11.26 -2.95
C ASP A 203 28.29 12.00 -4.02
N ALA A 204 27.67 12.21 -5.20
CA ALA A 204 28.24 12.92 -6.35
C ALA A 204 28.25 14.45 -6.23
N CYS A 205 27.85 15.02 -5.10
CA CYS A 205 27.99 16.45 -4.88
C CYS A 205 29.46 16.86 -4.99
N ASP A 206 29.75 18.02 -5.60
CA ASP A 206 31.11 18.55 -5.70
C ASP A 206 31.69 18.74 -4.28
N GLY A 207 32.71 17.94 -3.95
CA GLY A 207 33.39 17.97 -2.66
C GLY A 207 34.07 19.29 -2.32
N LYS A 208 34.22 20.22 -3.29
CA LYS A 208 34.71 21.59 -3.05
C LYS A 208 33.61 22.58 -2.68
N SER A 209 32.34 22.21 -2.88
CA SER A 209 31.20 23.06 -2.53
C SER A 209 30.86 22.96 -1.03
N PRO A 210 30.20 23.97 -0.45
CA PRO A 210 29.76 23.90 0.96
C PRO A 210 28.78 22.75 1.23
N ALA A 211 27.89 22.41 0.28
CA ALA A 211 27.03 21.23 0.36
C ALA A 211 27.84 19.92 0.29
N GLY A 212 28.89 19.90 -0.54
CA GLY A 212 29.80 18.77 -0.67
C GLY A 212 30.54 18.43 0.62
N ALA A 213 30.81 19.42 1.47
CA ALA A 213 31.42 19.18 2.79
C ALA A 213 30.60 18.25 3.69
N VAL A 214 29.30 18.08 3.40
CA VAL A 214 28.39 17.20 4.15
C VAL A 214 27.96 15.99 3.32
N GLN A 215 27.77 16.16 2.01
CA GLN A 215 27.12 15.14 1.18
C GLN A 215 28.08 14.34 0.30
N HIS A 216 29.25 14.89 -0.06
CA HIS A 216 30.19 14.23 -0.95
C HIS A 216 30.76 12.96 -0.33
N VAL A 217 30.79 11.88 -1.11
CA VAL A 217 31.47 10.62 -0.76
C VAL A 217 32.38 10.25 -1.93
N PRO A 218 33.70 10.06 -1.73
CA PRO A 218 34.60 9.67 -2.82
C PRO A 218 34.15 8.36 -3.49
N VAL A 219 34.34 8.23 -4.81
CA VAL A 219 33.84 7.10 -5.61
C VAL A 219 34.29 5.74 -5.05
N GLU A 220 35.54 5.62 -4.59
CA GLU A 220 36.07 4.38 -4.02
C GLU A 220 35.40 4.03 -2.69
N ARG A 221 34.97 5.04 -1.92
CA ARG A 221 34.23 4.85 -0.67
C ARG A 221 32.76 4.51 -0.96
N TYR A 222 32.16 5.15 -1.97
CA TYR A 222 30.83 4.81 -2.47
C TYR A 222 30.74 3.34 -2.90
N GLU A 223 31.73 2.81 -3.66
CA GLU A 223 31.77 1.39 -4.03
C GLU A 223 31.79 0.47 -2.80
N LYS A 224 32.65 0.77 -1.82
CA LYS A 224 32.73 0.00 -0.56
C LYS A 224 31.42 0.06 0.21
N ASN A 225 30.76 1.21 0.23
CA ASN A 225 29.47 1.38 0.89
C ASN A 225 28.38 0.56 0.18
N LEU A 226 28.34 0.54 -1.15
CA LEU A 226 27.40 -0.30 -1.91
C LEU A 226 27.59 -1.79 -1.62
N VAL A 227 28.84 -2.26 -1.56
CA VAL A 227 29.15 -3.65 -1.15
C VAL A 227 28.62 -3.89 0.27
N ARG A 228 28.90 -2.99 1.21
CA ARG A 228 28.45 -3.14 2.60
C ARG A 228 26.92 -3.15 2.74
N ILE A 229 26.22 -2.30 1.99
CA ILE A 229 24.76 -2.28 1.92
C ILE A 229 24.25 -3.62 1.39
N ALA A 230 24.79 -4.08 0.25
CA ALA A 230 24.39 -5.35 -0.36
C ALA A 230 24.60 -6.54 0.57
N GLU A 231 25.79 -6.69 1.15
CA GLU A 231 26.07 -7.76 2.09
C GLU A 231 25.12 -7.73 3.30
N SER A 232 24.80 -6.55 3.82
CA SER A 232 23.92 -6.42 4.99
C SER A 232 22.49 -6.82 4.67
N VAL A 233 22.00 -6.42 3.50
CA VAL A 233 20.68 -6.81 2.99
C VAL A 233 20.63 -8.32 2.70
N LEU A 234 21.62 -8.88 2.02
CA LEU A 234 21.67 -10.30 1.64
C LEU A 234 21.93 -11.25 2.82
N ARG A 235 22.40 -10.74 3.97
CA ARG A 235 22.52 -11.53 5.21
C ARG A 235 21.19 -11.76 5.93
N LEU A 236 20.15 -11.00 5.62
CA LEU A 236 18.82 -11.20 6.21
C LEU A 236 18.28 -12.60 5.88
N LYS A 237 17.33 -13.09 6.70
CA LYS A 237 16.79 -14.45 6.58
C LYS A 237 15.26 -14.44 6.54
N PRO A 238 14.62 -15.00 5.49
CA PRO A 238 15.23 -15.46 4.23
C PRO A 238 15.96 -14.32 3.49
N SER A 239 16.96 -14.66 2.65
CA SER A 239 17.71 -13.64 1.91
C SER A 239 16.77 -12.92 0.92
N PRO A 240 16.68 -11.57 0.97
CA PRO A 240 15.89 -10.80 0.03
C PRO A 240 16.53 -10.81 -1.35
N ARG A 241 15.72 -10.49 -2.36
CA ARG A 241 16.23 -10.03 -3.66
C ARG A 241 16.72 -8.60 -3.53
N LEU A 242 17.72 -8.22 -4.32
CA LEU A 242 18.30 -6.88 -4.30
C LEU A 242 18.33 -6.33 -5.71
N LEU A 243 17.88 -5.08 -5.87
CA LEU A 243 17.90 -4.35 -7.13
C LEU A 243 18.59 -3.01 -6.92
N PHE A 244 19.66 -2.77 -7.67
CA PHE A 244 20.33 -1.49 -7.68
C PHE A 244 19.68 -0.56 -8.71
N ILE A 245 19.59 0.72 -8.38
CA ILE A 245 19.05 1.75 -9.25
C ILE A 245 20.08 2.88 -9.27
N THR A 246 20.66 3.13 -10.44
CA THR A 246 21.71 4.14 -10.56
C THR A 246 21.17 5.53 -10.21
N PRO A 247 22.00 6.45 -9.71
CA PRO A 247 21.59 7.84 -9.64
C PRO A 247 21.21 8.34 -11.06
N PRO A 248 20.14 9.16 -11.18
CA PRO A 248 19.71 9.74 -12.46
C PRO A 248 20.72 10.78 -12.96
N PRO A 249 20.64 11.24 -14.23
CA PRO A 249 21.38 12.42 -14.63
C PRO A 249 20.84 13.67 -13.91
N VAL A 250 21.56 14.78 -14.00
CA VAL A 250 21.16 16.07 -13.41
C VAL A 250 20.95 17.07 -14.55
N ASP A 251 19.84 17.79 -14.56
CA ASP A 251 19.70 18.97 -15.41
C ASP A 251 20.53 20.10 -14.76
N ASP A 252 21.77 20.22 -15.22
CA ASP A 252 22.80 21.09 -14.66
C ASP A 252 22.32 22.55 -14.54
N ASP A 253 21.63 23.07 -15.56
CA ASP A 253 21.16 24.45 -15.61
C ASP A 253 19.97 24.67 -14.67
N ALA A 254 18.98 23.77 -14.68
CA ALA A 254 17.83 23.86 -13.79
C ALA A 254 18.26 23.75 -12.31
N TRP A 255 19.21 22.85 -12.02
CA TRP A 255 19.73 22.68 -10.67
C TRP A 255 20.57 23.88 -10.20
N ALA A 256 21.39 24.46 -11.07
CA ALA A 256 22.13 25.69 -10.78
C ALA A 256 21.16 26.85 -10.44
N MET A 257 20.08 26.98 -11.21
CA MET A 257 19.05 27.99 -11.00
C MET A 257 18.31 27.80 -9.67
N ASP A 258 17.85 26.58 -9.40
CA ASP A 258 17.18 26.26 -8.13
C ASP A 258 18.10 26.48 -6.92
N CYS A 259 19.38 26.08 -7.02
CA CYS A 259 20.37 26.37 -5.98
C CYS A 259 20.52 27.86 -5.71
N SER A 260 20.56 28.68 -6.76
CA SER A 260 20.67 30.14 -6.66
C SER A 260 19.45 30.76 -5.97
N ILE A 261 18.25 30.28 -6.30
CA ILE A 261 16.99 30.71 -5.65
C ILE A 261 17.00 30.36 -4.16
N ARG A 262 17.42 29.14 -3.80
CA ARG A 262 17.46 28.67 -2.41
C ARG A 262 18.54 29.40 -1.60
N ALA A 263 19.70 29.68 -2.20
CA ALA A 263 20.77 30.45 -1.56
C ALA A 263 20.33 31.89 -1.22
N ALA A 264 19.46 32.49 -2.04
CA ALA A 264 18.89 33.81 -1.80
C ALA A 264 17.82 33.84 -0.68
N GLN A 265 17.43 32.68 -0.13
CA GLN A 265 16.47 32.55 0.97
C GLN A 265 17.15 32.03 2.25
N PRO A 266 17.95 32.86 2.95
CA PRO A 266 18.62 32.45 4.17
C PRO A 266 17.60 32.04 5.25
N GLY A 267 17.73 30.81 5.76
CA GLY A 267 16.81 30.20 6.73
C GLY A 267 16.11 28.91 6.23
N SER A 268 16.19 28.61 4.93
CA SER A 268 15.57 27.43 4.31
C SER A 268 16.46 26.18 4.38
N GLY A 269 16.81 25.69 5.58
CA GLY A 269 17.54 24.42 5.74
C GLY A 269 18.76 24.27 4.82
N PHE A 270 18.64 23.46 3.76
CA PHE A 270 19.64 23.24 2.71
C PHE A 270 20.17 24.54 2.05
N GLY A 271 19.36 25.60 1.96
CA GLY A 271 19.78 26.90 1.44
C GLY A 271 21.00 27.50 2.17
N THR A 272 21.19 27.16 3.45
CA THR A 272 22.39 27.56 4.22
C THR A 272 23.65 26.87 3.69
N LEU A 273 23.55 25.63 3.22
CA LEU A 273 24.64 24.88 2.59
C LEU A 273 24.92 25.31 1.14
N LEU A 274 24.12 26.24 0.62
CA LEU A 274 24.30 26.86 -0.69
C LEU A 274 24.78 28.31 -0.59
N ALA A 275 24.82 28.88 0.62
CA ALA A 275 25.30 30.23 0.85
C ALA A 275 26.79 30.35 0.47
N GLY A 276 27.11 31.36 -0.35
CA GLY A 276 28.47 31.56 -0.85
C GLY A 276 28.92 30.55 -1.90
N SER A 277 28.03 29.69 -2.40
CA SER A 277 28.32 28.82 -3.54
C SER A 277 28.61 29.68 -4.77
N THR A 278 29.74 29.41 -5.42
CA THR A 278 30.08 29.97 -6.73
C THR A 278 29.00 29.61 -7.75
N SER A 279 28.91 30.35 -8.85
CA SER A 279 27.95 30.18 -9.95
C SER A 279 27.94 28.80 -10.63
N ALA A 280 28.80 27.86 -10.23
CA ALA A 280 28.82 26.50 -10.73
C ALA A 280 27.87 25.59 -9.92
N PRO A 281 27.06 24.75 -10.60
CA PRO A 281 26.19 23.80 -9.91
C PRO A 281 27.01 22.79 -9.08
N ASN A 282 26.60 22.57 -7.84
CA ASN A 282 27.26 21.61 -6.94
C ASN A 282 26.97 20.14 -7.26
N ARG A 283 26.15 19.88 -8.28
CA ARG A 283 25.85 18.56 -8.85
C ARG A 283 25.65 18.73 -10.34
N THR A 284 26.20 17.82 -11.12
CA THR A 284 26.04 17.80 -12.57
C THR A 284 25.94 16.38 -13.07
N THR A 285 25.44 16.22 -14.29
CA THR A 285 25.48 14.95 -15.03
C THR A 285 26.91 14.42 -15.12
N ALA A 286 27.89 15.29 -15.36
CA ALA A 286 29.30 14.90 -15.41
C ALA A 286 29.83 14.38 -14.06
N LEU A 287 29.42 14.99 -12.94
CA LEU A 287 29.82 14.55 -11.60
C LEU A 287 29.15 13.24 -11.17
N VAL A 288 27.91 12.97 -11.61
CA VAL A 288 27.19 11.74 -11.29
C VAL A 288 27.72 10.53 -12.07
N LYS A 289 28.19 10.72 -13.30
CA LYS A 289 28.62 9.61 -14.18
C LYS A 289 29.62 8.62 -13.54
N PRO A 290 30.69 9.04 -12.82
CA PRO A 290 31.56 8.10 -12.12
C PRO A 290 30.86 7.21 -11.07
N TYR A 291 29.80 7.70 -10.43
CA TYR A 291 29.01 6.96 -9.43
C TYR A 291 28.08 5.94 -10.10
N VAL A 292 27.53 6.27 -11.26
CA VAL A 292 26.77 5.33 -12.11
C VAL A 292 27.66 4.15 -12.49
N GLU A 293 28.86 4.42 -13.01
CA GLU A 293 29.81 3.39 -13.41
C GLU A 293 30.29 2.56 -12.22
N ALA A 294 30.51 3.20 -11.06
CA ALA A 294 30.83 2.51 -9.81
C ALA A 294 29.71 1.55 -9.37
N MET A 295 28.45 1.99 -9.39
CA MET A 295 27.32 1.12 -9.05
C MET A 295 27.22 -0.07 -10.01
N LYS A 296 27.35 0.18 -11.32
CA LYS A 296 27.36 -0.88 -12.35
C LYS A 296 28.49 -1.89 -12.13
N ARG A 297 29.71 -1.42 -11.82
CA ARG A 297 30.86 -2.29 -11.51
C ARG A 297 30.59 -3.16 -10.28
N VAL A 298 30.13 -2.55 -9.18
CA VAL A 298 29.81 -3.29 -7.96
C VAL A 298 28.72 -4.32 -8.25
N ALA A 299 27.61 -3.91 -8.86
CA ALA A 299 26.50 -4.78 -9.18
C ALA A 299 26.93 -5.99 -10.03
N HIS A 300 27.76 -5.76 -11.05
CA HIS A 300 28.34 -6.83 -11.85
C HIS A 300 29.18 -7.80 -11.00
N SER A 301 30.05 -7.28 -10.12
CA SER A 301 30.92 -8.11 -9.28
C SER A 301 30.18 -9.02 -8.29
N ILE A 302 28.96 -8.63 -7.87
CA ILE A 302 28.14 -9.39 -6.91
C ILE A 302 26.83 -9.90 -7.51
N SER A 303 26.71 -9.91 -8.85
CA SER A 303 25.55 -10.43 -9.60
C SER A 303 24.20 -9.85 -9.18
N ILE A 304 24.15 -8.53 -8.96
CA ILE A 304 22.92 -7.78 -8.67
C ILE A 304 22.40 -7.12 -9.96
N PRO A 305 21.10 -7.25 -10.30
CA PRO A 305 20.52 -6.52 -11.41
C PRO A 305 20.49 -5.00 -11.16
N VAL A 306 20.59 -4.23 -12.24
CA VAL A 306 20.65 -2.77 -12.19
C VAL A 306 19.59 -2.15 -13.09
N VAL A 307 18.86 -1.16 -12.56
CA VAL A 307 18.08 -0.22 -13.35
C VAL A 307 18.94 1.02 -13.62
N ASP A 308 19.24 1.28 -14.88
CA ASP A 308 20.04 2.44 -15.29
C ASP A 308 19.14 3.66 -15.55
N LEU A 309 19.05 4.54 -14.56
CA LEU A 309 18.34 5.81 -14.70
C LEU A 309 19.17 6.86 -15.45
N TYR A 310 20.50 6.75 -15.41
CA TYR A 310 21.39 7.73 -16.03
C TYR A 310 21.18 7.77 -17.54
N ASP A 311 21.18 6.61 -18.19
CA ASP A 311 20.95 6.52 -19.63
C ASP A 311 19.45 6.65 -19.96
N SER A 312 18.56 6.12 -19.12
CA SER A 312 17.11 6.08 -19.42
C SER A 312 16.38 7.43 -19.32
N LEU A 313 16.97 8.42 -18.63
CA LEU A 313 16.41 9.76 -18.46
C LEU A 313 17.15 10.84 -19.27
N GLN A 314 17.98 10.42 -20.22
CA GLN A 314 18.48 11.30 -21.27
C GLN A 314 17.47 11.36 -22.43
N SER A 315 17.36 12.53 -23.05
CA SER A 315 16.58 12.79 -24.26
C SER A 315 17.07 11.90 -25.41
N SER A 316 16.11 11.28 -26.09
CA SER A 316 16.33 10.54 -27.33
C SER A 316 16.90 11.41 -28.46
N ILE A 317 16.79 12.74 -28.34
CA ILE A 317 17.27 13.73 -29.31
C ILE A 317 18.41 14.52 -28.67
N GLY A 318 19.62 14.37 -29.22
CA GLY A 318 20.78 15.17 -28.87
C GLY A 318 21.55 14.75 -27.62
N GLY A 319 21.13 13.68 -26.91
CA GLY A 319 21.86 13.13 -25.75
C GLY A 319 21.89 14.04 -24.52
N ASN A 320 21.05 15.07 -24.49
CA ASN A 320 20.89 15.96 -23.33
C ASN A 320 19.95 15.34 -22.30
N VAL A 321 19.95 15.83 -21.06
CA VAL A 321 19.00 15.39 -20.03
C VAL A 321 17.56 15.71 -20.46
N ASP A 322 16.62 14.78 -20.23
CA ASP A 322 15.19 15.07 -20.37
C ASP A 322 14.73 15.93 -19.17
N SER A 323 14.77 17.25 -19.33
CA SER A 323 14.39 18.19 -18.28
C SER A 323 12.94 18.01 -17.80
N THR A 324 12.06 17.44 -18.62
CA THR A 324 10.67 17.17 -18.21
C THR A 324 10.56 16.11 -17.12
N ALA A 325 11.60 15.28 -16.96
CA ALA A 325 11.68 14.28 -15.90
C ALA A 325 11.98 14.90 -14.52
N PHE A 326 12.32 16.19 -14.43
CA PHE A 326 12.75 16.83 -13.20
C PHE A 326 11.90 18.07 -12.83
N VAL A 327 11.82 18.37 -11.54
CA VAL A 327 11.15 19.59 -11.01
C VAL A 327 12.14 20.74 -10.89
N ASP A 328 13.28 20.46 -10.27
CA ASP A 328 14.34 21.42 -9.93
C ASP A 328 15.67 21.05 -10.58
N GLY A 329 15.66 20.12 -11.52
CA GLY A 329 16.85 19.55 -12.18
C GLY A 329 17.53 18.41 -11.44
N LEU A 330 17.09 18.09 -10.21
CA LEU A 330 17.59 16.95 -9.43
C LEU A 330 16.48 15.95 -9.09
N HIS A 331 15.35 16.44 -8.59
CA HIS A 331 14.25 15.60 -8.15
C HIS A 331 13.22 15.37 -9.24
N PHE A 332 12.65 14.17 -9.26
CA PHE A 332 11.72 13.78 -10.31
C PHE A 332 10.42 14.59 -10.30
N SER A 333 9.98 14.99 -11.49
CA SER A 333 8.62 15.44 -11.76
C SER A 333 7.65 14.26 -11.74
N GLU A 334 6.34 14.51 -11.85
CA GLU A 334 5.36 13.43 -12.03
C GLU A 334 5.69 12.56 -13.27
N ILE A 335 6.18 13.17 -14.35
CA ILE A 335 6.59 12.45 -15.58
C ILE A 335 7.80 11.57 -15.28
N GLY A 336 8.83 12.11 -14.62
CA GLY A 336 10.02 11.37 -14.22
C GLY A 336 9.69 10.20 -13.29
N GLN A 337 8.84 10.44 -12.29
CA GLN A 337 8.38 9.42 -11.35
C GLN A 337 7.70 8.24 -12.07
N ARG A 338 6.80 8.53 -13.03
CA ARG A 338 6.12 7.49 -13.83
C ARG A 338 7.11 6.69 -14.67
N ARG A 339 8.08 7.37 -15.29
CA ARG A 339 9.13 6.72 -16.10
C ARG A 339 10.01 5.80 -15.26
N VAL A 340 10.47 6.27 -14.10
CA VAL A 340 11.24 5.47 -13.14
C VAL A 340 10.42 4.25 -12.69
N ALA A 341 9.13 4.42 -12.42
CA ALA A 341 8.26 3.31 -12.03
C ALA A 341 8.17 2.21 -13.10
N GLU A 342 8.04 2.60 -14.38
CA GLU A 342 8.03 1.66 -15.50
C GLU A 342 9.33 0.87 -15.59
N LEU A 343 10.47 1.54 -15.47
CA LEU A 343 11.79 0.92 -15.51
C LEU A 343 11.95 -0.10 -14.37
N ILE A 344 11.59 0.27 -13.14
CA ILE A 344 11.67 -0.62 -11.97
C ILE A 344 10.74 -1.82 -12.14
N ILE A 345 9.47 -1.61 -12.55
CA ILE A 345 8.52 -2.71 -12.72
C ILE A 345 8.98 -3.68 -13.82
N ASN A 346 9.51 -3.16 -14.93
CA ASN A 346 10.04 -4.00 -16.00
C ASN A 346 11.24 -4.81 -15.52
N ALA A 347 12.18 -4.20 -14.79
CA ALA A 347 13.30 -4.92 -14.21
C ALA A 347 12.87 -5.99 -13.20
N VAL A 348 11.82 -5.74 -12.40
CA VAL A 348 11.26 -6.75 -11.50
C VAL A 348 10.64 -7.92 -12.27
N ARG A 349 9.95 -7.65 -13.38
CA ARG A 349 9.38 -8.70 -14.25
C ARG A 349 10.46 -9.53 -14.92
N GLU A 350 11.54 -8.89 -15.36
CA GLU A 350 12.66 -9.52 -16.06
C GLU A 350 13.52 -10.36 -15.11
N HIS A 351 14.00 -9.77 -14.01
CA HIS A 351 14.97 -10.41 -13.14
C HIS A 351 14.33 -11.20 -11.99
N PHE A 352 13.10 -10.89 -11.61
CA PHE A 352 12.40 -11.55 -10.50
C PHE A 352 11.00 -12.05 -10.90
N PRO A 353 10.87 -12.89 -11.94
CA PRO A 353 9.56 -13.31 -12.48
C PRO A 353 8.67 -14.00 -11.44
N ARG A 354 9.25 -14.72 -10.47
CA ARG A 354 8.50 -15.31 -9.35
C ARG A 354 7.87 -14.26 -8.43
N LEU A 355 8.58 -13.15 -8.16
CA LEU A 355 8.02 -12.02 -7.41
C LEU A 355 6.95 -11.32 -8.26
N ALA A 356 7.24 -11.05 -9.52
CA ALA A 356 6.29 -10.41 -10.43
C ALA A 356 4.99 -11.22 -10.59
N ALA A 357 5.05 -12.55 -10.57
CA ALA A 357 3.87 -13.41 -10.61
C ALA A 357 2.91 -13.18 -9.42
N MET A 358 3.43 -12.74 -8.26
CA MET A 358 2.59 -12.37 -7.11
C MET A 358 1.71 -11.15 -7.39
N ALA A 359 2.09 -10.27 -8.34
CA ALA A 359 1.29 -9.11 -8.71
C ALA A 359 0.09 -9.45 -9.61
N SER A 360 -0.06 -10.73 -10.03
CA SER A 360 -1.17 -11.13 -10.89
C SER A 360 -2.50 -11.20 -10.11
N ASP A 361 -3.58 -10.69 -10.69
CA ASP A 361 -4.95 -10.81 -10.14
C ASP A 361 -5.40 -12.29 -9.98
N SER A 362 -4.70 -13.23 -10.61
CA SER A 362 -4.91 -14.67 -10.45
C SER A 362 -4.41 -15.19 -9.10
N VAL A 363 -3.41 -14.54 -8.50
CA VAL A 363 -2.83 -14.87 -7.20
C VAL A 363 -3.50 -13.97 -6.17
N LYS A 364 -4.68 -14.36 -5.67
CA LYS A 364 -5.38 -13.59 -4.62
C LYS A 364 -4.68 -13.79 -3.27
N CYS A 365 -3.61 -13.04 -3.00
CA CYS A 365 -2.64 -13.41 -1.96
C CYS A 365 -3.13 -13.25 -0.51
N ASP A 366 -3.85 -12.17 -0.17
CA ASP A 366 -4.21 -11.96 1.25
C ASP A 366 -5.45 -12.73 1.69
N TYR A 367 -6.51 -12.60 0.90
CA TYR A 367 -7.85 -13.10 1.20
C TYR A 367 -8.55 -13.43 -0.11
N PRO A 368 -9.46 -14.43 -0.10
CA PRO A 368 -10.24 -14.75 -1.27
C PRO A 368 -11.05 -13.54 -1.75
N ASP A 369 -11.44 -13.60 -3.01
CA ASP A 369 -12.41 -12.66 -3.55
C ASP A 369 -13.68 -12.62 -2.68
N TRP A 370 -14.27 -11.43 -2.54
CA TRP A 370 -15.46 -11.25 -1.72
C TRP A 370 -16.61 -12.18 -2.15
N LYS A 371 -16.69 -12.56 -3.44
CA LYS A 371 -17.72 -13.47 -3.96
C LYS A 371 -17.61 -14.92 -3.45
N TYR A 372 -16.46 -15.29 -2.89
CA TYR A 372 -16.21 -16.61 -2.31
C TYR A 372 -16.26 -16.61 -0.78
N LEU A 373 -16.51 -15.45 -0.15
CA LEU A 373 -16.72 -15.38 1.28
C LEU A 373 -18.11 -15.93 1.63
N ASP A 374 -18.16 -17.08 2.32
CA ASP A 374 -19.42 -17.56 2.90
C ASP A 374 -19.80 -16.68 4.09
N LEU A 375 -20.84 -15.86 3.92
CA LEU A 375 -21.40 -15.01 4.96
C LEU A 375 -22.06 -15.82 6.10
N ARG A 376 -22.17 -17.15 5.97
CA ARG A 376 -22.71 -18.04 7.00
C ARG A 376 -21.70 -18.41 8.07
N GLY A 377 -20.95 -17.44 8.60
CA GLY A 377 -20.42 -17.43 9.98
C GLY A 377 -19.68 -18.68 10.49
N ASP A 378 -19.18 -19.57 9.63
CA ASP A 378 -18.41 -20.72 10.05
C ASP A 378 -16.92 -20.42 9.87
N ARG A 379 -16.26 -20.13 10.99
CA ARG A 379 -14.82 -19.84 11.08
C ARG A 379 -13.96 -20.98 10.48
N THR A 380 -14.52 -22.16 10.25
CA THR A 380 -13.79 -23.31 9.69
C THR A 380 -13.56 -23.23 8.17
N VAL A 381 -14.37 -22.47 7.43
CA VAL A 381 -14.16 -22.26 5.96
C VAL A 381 -13.01 -21.28 5.71
N HIS A 382 -12.78 -20.34 6.64
CA HIS A 382 -11.62 -19.42 6.58
C HIS A 382 -10.28 -20.19 6.64
N ALA A 383 -10.16 -21.25 7.43
CA ALA A 383 -8.88 -21.94 7.62
C ALA A 383 -8.51 -22.92 6.48
N ARG A 384 -9.51 -23.54 5.82
CA ARG A 384 -9.27 -24.56 4.77
C ARG A 384 -8.98 -23.99 3.38
N GLN A 385 -9.43 -22.78 3.07
CA GLN A 385 -9.13 -22.14 1.77
C GLN A 385 -7.86 -21.28 1.80
N ILE A 386 -7.47 -20.78 2.97
CA ILE A 386 -6.18 -20.11 3.17
C ILE A 386 -5.04 -21.14 3.03
N THR A 387 -5.18 -22.33 3.63
CA THR A 387 -4.11 -23.35 3.61
C THR A 387 -3.78 -23.88 2.21
N THR A 388 -4.75 -24.09 1.32
CA THR A 388 -4.47 -24.52 -0.07
C THR A 388 -3.80 -23.46 -0.95
N TYR A 389 -3.87 -22.17 -0.58
CA TYR A 389 -3.27 -21.09 -1.36
C TYR A 389 -1.79 -20.84 -0.98
N TYR A 390 -1.47 -20.94 0.30
CA TYR A 390 -0.08 -20.83 0.78
C TYR A 390 0.75 -22.10 0.56
N ASP A 391 0.12 -23.28 0.47
CA ASP A 391 0.80 -24.53 0.09
C ASP A 391 1.31 -24.50 -1.37
N HIS A 392 0.87 -23.54 -2.20
CA HIS A 392 1.49 -23.27 -3.51
C HIS A 392 2.65 -22.26 -3.45
N ALA A 393 2.67 -21.35 -2.46
CA ALA A 393 3.77 -20.42 -2.25
C ALA A 393 4.96 -21.10 -1.56
N ASP A 394 4.70 -22.04 -0.64
CA ASP A 394 5.70 -22.82 0.09
C ASP A 394 6.19 -24.07 -0.69
N ARG A 395 5.50 -24.45 -1.78
CA ARG A 395 5.96 -25.50 -2.73
C ARG A 395 6.69 -24.95 -3.95
N ILE A 396 7.07 -23.68 -3.96
CA ILE A 396 8.10 -23.23 -4.89
C ILE A 396 9.43 -23.72 -4.32
N PRO A 397 10.11 -24.71 -4.91
CA PRO A 397 11.39 -25.15 -4.41
C PRO A 397 12.34 -23.95 -4.41
N VAL A 398 12.94 -23.68 -3.25
CA VAL A 398 14.31 -23.18 -3.16
C VAL A 398 15.17 -24.28 -3.78
N ASP A 399 15.27 -24.24 -5.11
CA ASP A 399 16.25 -25.05 -5.82
C ASP A 399 17.52 -24.20 -5.84
N ASP A 400 18.55 -24.69 -5.14
CA ASP A 400 19.90 -24.18 -5.16
C ASP A 400 20.45 -24.43 -6.58
N GLY A 401 20.24 -23.48 -7.48
CA GLY A 401 20.50 -23.69 -8.90
C GLY A 401 20.91 -22.42 -9.63
N TYR A 402 22.21 -22.12 -9.49
CA TYR A 402 23.06 -21.17 -10.26
C TYR A 402 22.94 -19.68 -9.97
#